data_AF-A0A3D5B6X0-F1
#
_entry.id   AF-A0A3D5B6X0-F1
#
_cell.length_a   1.000
_cell.length_b   1.000
_cell.length_c   1.000
_cell.angle_alpha   90.00
_cell.angle_beta   90.00
_cell.angle_gamma   90.00
#
_symmetry.space_group_name_H-M   'P 1'
#
loop_
_entity.id
_entity.type
_entity.pdbx_description
1 polymer ?
#
loop_
_entity_poly.entity_id
_entity_poly.type
_entity_poly.pdbx_seq_one_letter_code
_entity_poly.pdbx_strand_id
1 'polypeptide(L)'
;SQPGAYFVTLVTYERACLFGEIREGEVCLSATGQIVDRAWRAIPEHFAGVTVDDYVIMPNHVHGVIWIDQDDVDTVREVGARHASPYEVMVVPILVV
;
A
#
# COMPACT_ATOMS: atom_id res chain seq x y z
N SER A 1 5.66 -6.36 -15.84
CA SER A 1 5.71 -5.60 -14.57
C SER A 1 7.16 -5.46 -14.18
N GLN A 2 7.50 -4.44 -13.39
CA GLN A 2 8.84 -4.30 -12.82
C GLN A 2 8.79 -4.81 -11.38
N PRO A 3 9.75 -5.62 -10.93
CA PRO A 3 9.87 -5.87 -9.51
C PRO A 3 10.24 -4.59 -8.75
N GLY A 4 9.73 -4.44 -7.54
CA GLY A 4 10.14 -3.36 -6.64
C GLY A 4 9.06 -2.89 -5.69
N ALA A 5 9.40 -1.85 -4.93
CA ALA A 5 8.51 -1.17 -4.01
C ALA A 5 7.59 -0.17 -4.75
N TYR A 6 6.31 -0.21 -4.40
CA TYR A 6 5.27 0.66 -4.93
C TYR A 6 4.56 1.36 -3.78
N PHE A 7 4.53 2.70 -3.83
CA PHE A 7 3.69 3.49 -2.95
C PHE A 7 2.27 3.54 -3.49
N VAL A 8 1.32 3.10 -2.67
CA VAL A 8 -0.10 2.98 -3.00
C VAL A 8 -0.88 3.98 -2.16
N THR A 9 -1.81 4.68 -2.81
CA THR A 9 -2.77 5.56 -2.14
C THR A 9 -4.19 5.17 -2.56
N LEU A 10 -5.05 4.89 -1.60
CA LEU A 10 -6.47 4.62 -1.80
C LEU A 10 -7.28 5.67 -1.06
N VAL A 11 -8.15 6.40 -1.76
CA VAL A 11 -9.01 7.42 -1.16
C VAL A 11 -10.46 6.99 -1.35
N THR A 12 -11.28 7.13 -0.30
CA THR A 12 -12.71 6.87 -0.39
C THR A 12 -13.39 7.84 -1.37
N TYR A 13 -14.52 7.40 -1.92
CA TYR A 13 -15.35 8.26 -2.75
C TYR A 13 -15.72 9.54 -2.00
N GLU A 14 -15.57 10.68 -2.67
CA GLU A 14 -15.77 12.03 -2.10
C GLU A 14 -14.98 12.29 -0.79
N ARG A 15 -13.91 11.51 -0.53
CA ARG A 15 -13.10 11.61 0.70
C ARG A 15 -13.92 11.41 1.98
N ALA A 16 -15.01 10.63 1.91
CA ALA A 16 -15.83 10.30 3.06
C ALA A 16 -15.02 9.54 4.13
N CYS A 17 -15.18 9.92 5.40
CA CYS A 17 -14.45 9.33 6.53
C CYS A 17 -15.01 7.94 6.92
N LEU A 18 -14.98 6.99 5.99
CA LEU A 18 -15.55 5.65 6.18
C LEU A 18 -14.69 4.76 7.05
N PHE A 19 -13.38 5.00 7.13
CA PHE A 19 -12.43 4.15 7.84
C PHE A 19 -12.29 4.51 9.32
N GLY A 20 -12.79 5.66 9.75
CA GLY A 20 -12.71 6.07 11.15
C GLY A 20 -12.75 7.58 11.30
N GLU A 21 -12.22 8.04 12.43
CA GLU A 21 -12.07 9.45 12.76
C GLU A 21 -10.80 9.66 13.58
N ILE A 22 -10.40 10.91 13.80
CA ILE A 22 -9.26 11.25 14.65
C ILE A 22 -9.81 11.71 16.01
N ARG A 23 -9.38 11.08 17.10
CA ARG A 23 -9.65 11.52 18.47
C ARG A 23 -8.33 11.68 19.20
N GLU A 24 -8.12 12.86 19.80
CA GLU A 24 -6.89 13.18 20.55
C GLU A 24 -5.58 12.98 19.75
N GLY A 25 -5.64 13.13 18.43
CA GLY A 25 -4.48 12.96 17.54
C GLY A 25 -4.26 11.52 17.07
N GLU A 26 -5.06 10.55 17.53
CA GLU A 26 -4.98 9.15 17.13
C GLU A 26 -6.14 8.74 16.22
N VAL A 27 -5.88 7.83 15.29
CA VAL A 27 -6.92 7.29 14.41
C VAL A 27 -7.72 6.24 15.17
N CYS A 28 -9.01 6.52 15.36
CA CYS A 28 -10.00 5.57 15.86
C CYS A 28 -10.68 4.88 14.67
N LEU A 29 -10.29 3.64 14.37
CA LEU A 29 -10.85 2.89 13.26
C LEU A 29 -12.33 2.55 13.47
N SER A 30 -13.13 2.79 12.44
CA SER A 30 -14.49 2.27 12.34
C SER A 30 -14.48 0.75 12.08
N ALA A 31 -15.65 0.11 12.09
CA ALA A 31 -15.77 -1.28 11.68
C ALA A 31 -15.23 -1.51 10.24
N THR A 32 -15.49 -0.57 9.33
CA THR A 32 -14.95 -0.61 7.96
C THR A 32 -13.44 -0.41 7.95
N GLY A 33 -12.90 0.52 8.75
CA GLY A 33 -11.45 0.70 8.88
C GLY A 33 -10.73 -0.55 9.38
N GLN A 34 -11.34 -1.27 10.33
CA GLN A 34 -10.80 -2.55 10.80
C GLN A 34 -10.85 -3.64 9.72
N ILE A 35 -11.86 -3.64 8.85
CA ILE A 35 -11.91 -4.53 7.69
C ILE A 35 -10.78 -4.20 6.73
N VAL A 36 -10.55 -2.91 6.46
CA VAL A 36 -9.45 -2.44 5.60
C VAL A 36 -8.09 -2.84 6.17
N ASP A 37 -7.87 -2.67 7.48
CA ASP A 37 -6.63 -3.12 8.15
C ASP A 37 -6.39 -4.62 7.94
N ARG A 38 -7.40 -5.45 8.20
CA ARG A 38 -7.30 -6.90 8.00
C ARG A 38 -7.04 -7.25 6.53
N ALA A 39 -7.76 -6.63 5.61
CA ALA A 39 -7.60 -6.87 4.18
C ALA A 39 -6.20 -6.48 3.69
N TRP A 40 -5.67 -5.34 4.18
CA TRP A 40 -4.34 -4.88 3.85
C TRP A 40 -3.27 -5.86 4.34
N ARG A 41 -3.37 -6.31 5.59
CA ARG A 41 -2.46 -7.32 6.17
C ARG A 41 -2.53 -8.67 5.45
N ALA A 42 -3.69 -9.02 4.90
CA ALA A 42 -3.90 -10.29 4.20
C ALA A 42 -3.40 -10.27 2.74
N ILE A 43 -2.92 -9.14 2.20
CA ILE A 43 -2.42 -9.05 0.81
C ILE A 43 -1.38 -10.16 0.51
N PRO A 44 -0.36 -10.41 1.34
CA PRO A 44 0.63 -11.46 1.05
C PRO A 44 0.05 -12.88 1.06
N GLU A 45 -1.05 -13.10 1.77
CA GLU A 45 -1.75 -14.39 1.80
C GLU A 45 -2.54 -14.64 0.50
N HIS A 46 -2.97 -13.56 -0.16
CA HIS A 46 -3.77 -13.63 -1.39
C HIS A 46 -2.91 -13.60 -2.67
N PHE A 47 -1.74 -12.96 -2.62
CA PHE A 47 -0.90 -12.74 -3.79
C PHE A 47 0.54 -13.20 -3.51
N ALA A 48 0.91 -14.35 -4.07
CA ALA A 48 2.30 -14.79 -4.10
C ALA A 48 3.18 -13.74 -4.81
N GLY A 49 4.39 -13.51 -4.29
CA GLY A 49 5.30 -12.48 -4.78
C GLY A 49 4.90 -11.05 -4.39
N VAL A 50 3.94 -10.86 -3.47
CA VAL A 50 3.63 -9.54 -2.91
C VAL A 50 3.87 -9.55 -1.41
N THR A 51 4.66 -8.60 -0.92
CA THR A 51 4.80 -8.33 0.51
C THR A 51 4.35 -6.92 0.85
N VAL A 52 3.89 -6.73 2.08
CA VAL A 52 3.42 -5.44 2.59
C VAL A 52 4.47 -4.90 3.54
N ASP A 53 4.88 -3.65 3.30
CA ASP A 53 5.77 -2.89 4.16
C ASP A 53 4.92 -1.90 5.00
N ASP A 54 5.47 -0.75 5.38
CA ASP A 54 4.74 0.26 6.14
C ASP A 54 3.45 0.75 5.44
N TYR A 55 2.41 0.96 6.24
CA TYR A 55 1.15 1.56 5.81
C TYR A 55 0.45 2.31 6.95
N VAL A 56 -0.39 3.26 6.59
CA VAL A 56 -1.23 4.04 7.51
C VAL A 56 -2.66 4.12 6.97
N ILE A 57 -3.62 3.92 7.86
CA ILE A 57 -5.05 4.11 7.58
C ILE A 57 -5.47 5.41 8.25
N MET A 58 -5.91 6.36 7.44
CA MET A 58 -6.53 7.60 7.86
C MET A 58 -8.04 7.50 7.67
N PRO A 59 -8.85 8.38 8.31
CA PRO A 59 -10.32 8.33 8.24
C PRO A 59 -10.93 8.09 6.85
N ASN A 60 -10.34 8.65 5.80
CA ASN A 60 -10.85 8.60 4.43
C ASN A 60 -9.85 8.06 3.39
N HIS A 61 -8.66 7.60 3.81
CA HIS A 61 -7.68 7.10 2.87
C HIS A 61 -6.69 6.13 3.52
N VAL A 62 -5.98 5.39 2.67
CA VAL A 62 -4.87 4.52 3.05
C VAL A 62 -3.66 4.92 2.23
N HIS A 63 -2.51 4.99 2.88
CA HIS A 63 -1.21 5.04 2.23
C HIS A 63 -0.42 3.81 2.64
N GLY A 64 0.30 3.18 1.71
CA GLY A 64 1.21 2.12 2.10
C GLY A 64 2.17 1.75 0.99
N VAL A 65 3.19 0.99 1.36
CA VAL A 65 4.19 0.46 0.44
C VAL A 65 3.98 -1.04 0.31
N ILE A 66 3.95 -1.52 -0.92
CA ILE A 66 3.98 -2.95 -1.22
C ILE A 66 5.21 -3.25 -2.06
N TRP A 67 5.82 -4.41 -1.83
CA TRP A 67 6.84 -4.96 -2.71
C TRP A 67 6.18 -5.97 -3.62
N ILE A 68 6.40 -5.81 -4.92
CA ILE A 68 6.04 -6.82 -5.92
C ILE A 68 7.35 -7.41 -6.40
N ASP A 69 7.61 -8.65 -6.02
CA ASP A 69 8.76 -9.41 -6.49
C ASP A 69 8.40 -10.17 -7.78
N GLN A 70 9.38 -10.35 -8.65
CA GLN A 70 9.27 -11.38 -9.68
C GLN A 70 9.60 -12.70 -8.99
N ASP A 71 8.59 -13.44 -8.56
CA ASP A 71 8.78 -14.86 -8.38
C ASP A 71 9.16 -15.44 -9.74
N ASP A 72 10.41 -15.88 -9.85
CA ASP A 72 11.02 -16.55 -10.99
C ASP A 72 10.38 -17.94 -11.15
N VAL A 73 9.09 -17.98 -11.50
CA VAL A 73 8.45 -19.18 -12.00
C VAL A 73 8.76 -19.23 -13.49
N ASP A 74 9.90 -19.82 -13.83
CA ASP A 74 10.37 -20.23 -15.16
C ASP A 74 9.26 -20.22 -16.23
N THR A 75 9.00 -19.05 -16.82
CA THR A 75 8.33 -18.92 -18.12
C THR A 75 8.87 -17.66 -18.76
N VAL A 76 9.99 -17.84 -19.47
CA VAL A 76 10.54 -16.93 -20.49
C VAL A 76 9.45 -16.11 -21.18
N ARG A 77 9.33 -14.85 -20.80
CA ARG A 77 8.79 -13.80 -21.65
C ARG A 77 9.65 -12.54 -21.49
N GLU A 78 10.66 -12.46 -22.33
CA GLU A 78 11.32 -11.20 -22.67
C GLU A 78 10.24 -10.16 -23.03
N VAL A 79 10.11 -9.12 -22.21
CA VAL A 79 9.53 -7.85 -22.64
C VAL A 79 10.32 -6.72 -22.00
N GLY A 80 11.02 -5.95 -22.84
CA GLY A 80 11.90 -4.86 -22.43
C GLY A 80 11.16 -3.70 -21.75
N ALA A 81 11.79 -3.14 -20.72
CA ALA A 81 11.24 -2.02 -19.96
C ALA A 81 11.28 -0.72 -20.76
N ARG A 82 10.13 -0.03 -20.84
CA ARG A 82 10.05 1.39 -21.20
C ARG A 82 9.57 2.16 -19.98
N HIS A 83 10.55 2.63 -19.20
CA HIS A 83 10.45 3.86 -18.40
C HIS A 83 9.65 3.80 -17.08
N ALA A 84 10.32 3.40 -15.99
CA ALA A 84 10.15 3.98 -14.66
C ALA A 84 11.40 3.62 -13.82
N SER A 85 12.05 4.60 -13.22
CA SER A 85 13.23 4.40 -12.37
C SER A 85 12.80 3.92 -10.97
N PRO A 86 13.49 2.93 -10.36
CA PRO A 86 13.31 2.62 -8.95
C PRO A 86 13.67 3.83 -8.08
N TYR A 87 12.89 4.10 -7.03
CA TYR A 87 13.21 5.13 -6.05
C TYR A 87 14.27 4.58 -5.07
N GLU A 88 15.40 5.28 -4.94
CA GLU A 88 16.41 4.99 -3.92
C GLU A 88 15.93 5.47 -2.55
N VAL A 89 16.19 4.65 -1.54
CA VAL A 89 15.77 4.82 -0.16
C VAL A 89 16.35 6.10 0.43
N MET A 90 15.49 7.08 0.72
CA MET A 90 15.83 8.23 1.53
C MET A 90 14.74 8.37 2.60
N VAL A 91 15.13 8.23 3.86
CA VAL A 91 14.26 8.40 5.02
C VAL A 91 13.66 9.82 5.04
N VAL A 92 12.38 9.95 4.70
CA VAL A 92 11.64 11.22 4.78
C VAL A 92 10.65 11.12 5.94
N PRO A 93 10.64 12.07 6.90
CA PRO A 93 9.60 12.10 7.92
C PRO A 93 8.27 12.36 7.23
N ILE A 94 7.31 11.45 7.40
CA ILE A 94 5.96 11.56 6.85
C ILE A 94 5.28 12.77 7.50
N LEU A 95 5.35 13.92 6.85
CA LEU A 95 4.44 15.02 7.08
C LEU A 95 3.21 14.75 6.20
N VAL A 96 2.12 14.35 6.85
CA VAL A 96 0.79 14.22 6.25
C VAL A 96 0.39 15.60 5.70
N VAL A 97 0.20 15.72 4.39
CA VAL A 97 -0.44 16.86 3.72
C VAL A 97 -1.91 16.57 3.44
#